data_AF-A0A2R2MLP3-F1
#
_entry.id   AF-A0A2R2MLP3-F1
#
_cell.length_a   1.000
_cell.length_b   1.000
_cell.length_c   1.000
_cell.angle_alpha   90.00
_cell.angle_beta   90.00
_cell.angle_gamma   90.00
#
_symmetry.space_group_name_H-M   'P 1'
#
loop_
_entity.id
_entity.type
_entity.pdbx_description
1 polymer ?
#
loop_
_entity_poly.entity_id
_entity_poly.type
_entity_poly.pdbx_seq_one_letter_code
_entity_poly.pdbx_strand_id
1 'polypeptide(L)'
;MRKLGDILQETPPRTIANYLVWRVLKNLVIALPKEFQQLQEKFKYAVDGTTRMYSRWYRCVTLVNDNMGLAVGRLFVEKYFDEESKTEALDMIHKIRNAFVNNVKESVSWMDEKTKEVATEKAATMLEKIGYPPYVLNNKELNANYEQLTISADNYFENMLACFRHTAIHDLKQLSLTPNRTRWEDINIVMVNAAYSPNKNQILFSAGMLQPPFYSKYYPRSMNFGGIGMVIGHEITHGLDDQGRLYDKNGNLREWWDETTSERFKEKARCFIEQYGNYTVEDVNMKINGKLTQGENIADNGGLKQAFQAYRNWVSKRGQEEERLPGLNMSHNQIFFLSFAHMLCGHQRPKSTVDQIRTDTHTTLKYR
;
A
#
# COMPACT_ATOMS: atom_id res chain seq x y z
N MET A 1 17.53 19.52 7.66
CA MET A 1 17.38 20.52 8.74
C MET A 1 18.33 21.71 8.63
N ARG A 2 19.64 21.57 8.39
CA ARG A 2 20.57 22.73 8.30
C ARG A 2 20.15 23.81 7.29
N LYS A 3 19.92 23.42 6.02
CA LYS A 3 19.41 24.34 4.98
C LYS A 3 18.10 25.04 5.34
N LEU A 4 17.26 24.43 6.17
CA LEU A 4 16.01 25.06 6.62
C LEU A 4 16.30 26.22 7.58
N GLY A 5 17.30 26.09 8.45
CA GLY A 5 17.75 27.17 9.34
C GLY A 5 18.20 28.39 8.54
N ASP A 6 19.03 28.18 7.53
CA ASP A 6 19.53 29.24 6.64
C ASP A 6 18.37 29.95 5.93
N ILE A 7 17.45 29.19 5.32
CA ILE A 7 16.26 29.74 4.65
C ILE A 7 15.40 30.56 5.62
N LEU A 8 15.17 30.07 6.84
CA LEU A 8 14.35 30.78 7.83
C LEU A 8 15.02 32.07 8.34
N GLN A 9 16.35 32.11 8.39
CA GLN A 9 17.10 33.32 8.78
C GLN A 9 17.10 34.37 7.68
N GLU A 10 17.22 33.96 6.42
CA GLU A 10 17.27 34.85 5.25
C GLU A 10 15.89 35.33 4.79
N THR A 11 14.83 34.58 5.11
CA THR A 11 13.48 34.90 4.67
C THR A 11 12.81 35.90 5.62
N PRO A 12 12.23 37.01 5.11
CA PRO A 12 11.50 37.96 5.93
C PRO A 12 10.38 37.29 6.76
N PRO A 13 10.20 37.63 8.05
CA PRO A 13 9.21 37.00 8.92
C PRO A 13 7.79 37.00 8.35
N ARG A 14 7.40 38.07 7.65
CA ARG A 14 6.09 38.17 6.99
C ARG A 14 5.90 37.12 5.89
N THR A 15 6.94 36.82 5.12
CA THR A 15 6.88 35.78 4.08
C THR A 15 6.68 34.40 4.69
N ILE A 16 7.38 34.11 5.79
CA ILE A 16 7.22 32.86 6.55
C ILE A 16 5.79 32.75 7.08
N ALA A 17 5.28 33.79 7.72
CA ALA A 17 3.92 33.83 8.25
C ALA A 17 2.86 33.61 7.14
N ASN A 18 3.00 34.32 6.01
CA ASN A 18 2.11 34.15 4.86
C ASN A 18 2.12 32.71 4.33
N TYR A 19 3.30 32.10 4.22
CA TYR A 19 3.42 30.71 3.79
C TYR A 19 2.72 29.76 4.76
N LEU A 20 2.97 29.88 6.07
CA LEU A 20 2.35 29.02 7.08
C LEU A 20 0.82 29.14 7.09
N VAL A 21 0.30 30.37 7.08
CA VAL A 21 -1.15 30.62 7.02
C VAL A 21 -1.74 30.04 5.74
N TRP A 22 -1.09 30.23 4.59
CA TRP A 22 -1.55 29.65 3.33
C TRP A 22 -1.59 28.11 3.38
N ARG A 23 -0.59 27.45 3.98
CA ARG A 23 -0.58 25.98 4.14
C ARG A 23 -1.76 25.48 4.96
N VAL A 24 -2.15 26.21 6.02
CA VAL A 24 -3.34 25.90 6.82
C VAL A 24 -4.62 26.13 6.02
N LEU A 25 -4.77 27.30 5.39
CA LEU A 25 -5.95 27.63 4.60
C LEU A 25 -6.17 26.63 3.46
N LYS A 26 -5.11 26.25 2.73
CA LYS A 26 -5.17 25.27 1.63
C LYS A 26 -5.84 23.95 2.06
N ASN A 27 -5.58 23.47 3.27
CA ASN A 27 -6.18 22.24 3.80
C ASN A 27 -7.62 22.44 4.30
N LEU A 28 -8.00 23.66 4.67
CA LEU A 28 -9.34 23.99 5.15
C LEU A 28 -10.33 24.38 4.05
N VAL A 29 -9.87 24.68 2.83
CA VAL A 29 -10.74 25.12 1.71
C VAL A 29 -11.90 24.16 1.44
N ILE A 30 -11.74 22.85 1.67
CA ILE A 30 -12.82 21.87 1.47
C ILE A 30 -14.02 22.10 2.40
N ALA A 31 -13.80 22.76 3.53
CA ALA A 31 -14.79 23.08 4.55
C ALA A 31 -15.41 24.47 4.40
N LEU A 32 -14.96 25.25 3.40
CA LEU A 32 -15.41 26.62 3.16
C LEU A 32 -16.56 26.68 2.14
N PRO A 33 -17.23 27.84 2.01
CA PRO A 33 -18.24 28.06 0.97
C PRO A 33 -17.79 27.74 -0.45
N LYS A 34 -18.76 27.57 -1.35
CA LYS A 34 -18.57 27.06 -2.71
C LYS A 34 -17.56 27.88 -3.51
N GLU A 35 -17.50 29.19 -3.28
CA GLU A 35 -16.62 30.14 -3.96
C GLU A 35 -15.14 29.77 -3.73
N PHE A 36 -14.78 29.36 -2.51
CA PHE A 36 -13.43 28.91 -2.17
C PHE A 36 -13.13 27.53 -2.78
N GLN A 37 -14.12 26.62 -2.76
CA GLN A 37 -13.97 25.31 -3.38
C GLN A 37 -13.73 25.41 -4.89
N GLN A 38 -14.39 26.35 -5.58
CA GLN A 38 -14.18 26.62 -7.01
C GLN A 38 -12.77 27.14 -7.31
N LEU A 39 -12.14 27.87 -6.40
CA LEU A 39 -10.73 28.27 -6.56
C LEU A 39 -9.82 27.05 -6.46
N GLN A 40 -10.08 26.13 -5.52
CA GLN A 40 -9.35 24.87 -5.43
C GLN A 40 -9.54 23.99 -6.68
N GLU A 41 -10.74 23.98 -7.27
CA GLU A 41 -11.03 23.30 -8.54
C GLU A 41 -10.17 23.82 -9.68
N LYS A 42 -10.11 25.15 -9.85
CA LYS A 42 -9.26 25.78 -10.86
C LYS A 42 -7.78 25.44 -10.64
N PHE A 43 -7.32 25.46 -9.39
CA PHE A 43 -5.95 25.08 -9.05
C PHE A 43 -5.65 23.62 -9.40
N LYS A 44 -6.54 22.67 -9.02
CA LYS A 44 -6.38 21.25 -9.36
C LYS A 44 -6.35 21.03 -10.86
N TYR A 45 -7.27 21.63 -11.61
CA TYR A 45 -7.24 21.57 -13.08
C TYR A 45 -5.91 22.04 -13.68
N ALA A 46 -5.34 23.13 -13.15
CA ALA A 46 -4.04 23.62 -13.60
C ALA A 46 -2.92 22.60 -13.33
N VAL A 47 -2.91 22.01 -12.13
CA VAL A 47 -1.88 21.06 -11.66
C VAL A 47 -2.00 19.68 -12.33
N ASP A 48 -3.14 19.01 -12.21
CA ASP A 48 -3.31 17.59 -12.58
C ASP A 48 -4.30 17.36 -13.74
N GLY A 49 -4.99 18.41 -14.20
CA GLY A 49 -5.97 18.32 -15.30
C GLY A 49 -7.34 17.79 -14.90
N THR A 50 -7.65 17.70 -13.60
CA THR A 50 -8.99 17.31 -13.12
C THR A 50 -10.04 18.34 -13.52
N THR A 51 -11.00 17.93 -14.35
CA THR A 51 -12.06 18.80 -14.89
C THR A 51 -13.30 18.91 -14.00
N ARG A 52 -13.49 17.97 -13.07
CA ARG A 52 -14.64 17.92 -12.18
C ARG A 52 -14.26 17.30 -10.85
N MET A 53 -14.64 17.93 -9.75
CA MET A 53 -14.52 17.34 -8.42
C MET A 53 -15.53 16.20 -8.24
N TYR A 54 -15.16 15.24 -7.39
CA TYR A 54 -16.10 14.21 -6.93
C TYR A 54 -17.37 14.83 -6.34
N SER A 55 -18.47 14.09 -6.46
CA SER A 55 -19.76 14.46 -5.89
C SER A 55 -19.62 14.79 -4.40
N ARG A 56 -20.52 15.65 -3.89
CA ARG A 56 -20.47 16.07 -2.48
C ARG A 56 -20.51 14.86 -1.53
N TRP A 57 -21.41 13.92 -1.77
CA TRP A 57 -21.55 12.73 -0.93
C TRP A 57 -20.24 11.92 -0.88
N TYR A 58 -19.54 11.77 -2.02
CA TYR A 58 -18.31 11.00 -2.08
C TYR A 58 -17.23 11.68 -1.24
N ARG A 59 -17.06 13.00 -1.39
CA ARG A 59 -16.12 13.79 -0.58
C ARG A 59 -16.44 13.72 0.91
N CYS A 60 -17.72 13.77 1.28
CA CYS A 60 -18.14 13.62 2.68
C CYS A 60 -17.80 12.23 3.23
N VAL A 61 -18.08 11.17 2.46
CA VAL A 61 -17.75 9.79 2.87
C VAL A 61 -16.25 9.58 3.00
N THR A 62 -15.45 10.04 2.02
CA THR A 62 -13.98 9.99 2.09
C THR A 62 -13.48 10.72 3.33
N LEU A 63 -14.00 11.92 3.60
CA LEU A 63 -13.58 12.69 4.76
C LEU A 63 -13.91 11.99 6.08
N VAL A 64 -15.11 11.44 6.23
CA VAL A 64 -15.47 10.68 7.44
C VAL A 64 -14.60 9.42 7.55
N ASN A 65 -14.29 8.75 6.45
CA ASN A 65 -13.39 7.60 6.46
C ASN A 65 -11.94 7.98 6.83
N ASP A 66 -11.46 9.14 6.40
CA ASP A 66 -10.09 9.61 6.71
C ASP A 66 -9.93 10.00 8.19
N ASN A 67 -11.00 10.48 8.84
CA ASN A 67 -10.95 10.96 10.23
C ASN A 67 -11.56 9.98 11.25
N MET A 68 -12.45 9.10 10.81
CA MET A 68 -13.17 8.12 11.65
C MET A 68 -13.14 6.73 11.01
N GLY A 69 -12.00 6.36 10.41
CA GLY A 69 -11.84 5.14 9.61
C GLY A 69 -12.18 3.84 10.33
N LEU A 70 -11.98 3.75 11.66
CA LEU A 70 -12.40 2.56 12.41
C LEU A 70 -13.93 2.44 12.51
N ALA A 71 -14.64 3.57 12.64
CA ALA A 71 -16.10 3.58 12.74
C ALA A 71 -16.73 3.25 11.38
N VAL A 72 -16.22 3.87 10.31
CA VAL A 72 -16.64 3.53 8.93
C VAL A 72 -16.27 2.09 8.59
N GLY A 73 -15.08 1.65 9.00
CA GLY A 73 -14.61 0.28 8.84
C GLY A 73 -15.53 -0.75 9.48
N ARG A 74 -16.03 -0.50 10.69
CA ARG A 74 -17.04 -1.35 11.32
C ARG A 74 -18.28 -1.50 10.44
N LEU A 75 -18.85 -0.39 9.98
CA LEU A 75 -20.04 -0.39 9.12
C LEU A 75 -19.80 -1.13 7.80
N PHE A 76 -18.60 -0.99 7.24
CA PHE A 76 -18.21 -1.69 6.02
C PHE A 76 -18.09 -3.21 6.24
N VAL A 77 -17.40 -3.61 7.30
CA VAL A 77 -17.16 -5.02 7.62
C VAL A 77 -18.46 -5.75 7.91
N GLU A 78 -19.34 -5.18 8.74
CA GLU A 78 -20.64 -5.78 9.09
C GLU A 78 -21.53 -6.02 7.85
N LYS A 79 -21.34 -5.23 6.79
CA LYS A 79 -22.21 -5.28 5.61
C LYS A 79 -21.60 -6.03 4.42
N TYR A 80 -20.30 -5.93 4.21
CA TYR A 80 -19.66 -6.34 2.96
C TYR A 80 -18.51 -7.33 3.12
N PHE A 81 -17.98 -7.53 4.33
CA PHE A 81 -16.83 -8.39 4.54
C PHE A 81 -17.24 -9.77 5.03
N ASP A 82 -16.78 -10.80 4.33
CA ASP A 82 -17.04 -12.21 4.65
C ASP A 82 -15.85 -12.80 5.41
N GLU A 83 -16.08 -13.37 6.60
CA GLU A 83 -15.04 -14.01 7.42
C GLU A 83 -14.36 -15.18 6.71
N GLU A 84 -15.06 -15.86 5.80
CA GLU A 84 -14.45 -16.90 4.97
C GLU A 84 -13.30 -16.33 4.12
N SER A 85 -13.46 -15.10 3.62
CA SER A 85 -12.44 -14.41 2.83
C SER A 85 -11.16 -14.13 3.63
N LYS A 86 -11.30 -13.86 4.93
CA LYS A 86 -10.16 -13.70 5.83
C LYS A 86 -9.39 -15.00 6.02
N THR A 87 -10.10 -16.11 6.19
CA THR A 87 -9.50 -17.45 6.36
C THR A 87 -8.75 -17.87 5.10
N GLU A 88 -9.36 -17.64 3.94
CA GLU A 88 -8.74 -17.94 2.64
C GLU A 88 -7.52 -17.07 2.34
N ALA A 89 -7.59 -15.77 2.65
CA ALA A 89 -6.44 -14.89 2.52
C ALA A 89 -5.28 -15.32 3.44
N LEU A 90 -5.55 -15.73 4.68
CA LEU A 90 -4.52 -16.27 5.60
C LEU A 90 -3.85 -17.52 5.01
N ASP A 91 -4.63 -18.46 4.48
CA ASP A 91 -4.09 -19.67 3.85
C ASP A 91 -3.19 -19.33 2.64
N MET A 92 -3.60 -18.37 1.82
CA MET A 92 -2.79 -17.88 0.69
C MET A 92 -1.49 -17.22 1.16
N ILE A 93 -1.53 -16.37 2.21
CA ILE A 93 -0.32 -15.79 2.81
C ILE A 93 0.66 -16.88 3.21
N HIS A 94 0.20 -17.91 3.91
CA HIS A 94 1.08 -19.01 4.33
C HIS A 94 1.68 -19.75 3.13
N LYS A 95 0.90 -20.02 2.08
CA LYS A 95 1.39 -20.68 0.86
C LYS A 95 2.44 -19.85 0.12
N ILE A 96 2.22 -18.54 0.01
CA ILE A 96 3.11 -17.62 -0.70
C ILE A 96 4.37 -17.36 0.12
N ARG A 97 4.26 -17.20 1.44
CA ARG A 97 5.40 -17.15 2.37
C ARG A 97 6.27 -18.40 2.26
N ASN A 98 5.66 -19.58 2.19
CA ASN A 98 6.40 -20.83 1.98
C ASN A 98 7.09 -20.86 0.62
N ALA A 99 6.43 -20.40 -0.46
CA ALA A 99 7.04 -20.29 -1.77
C ALA A 99 8.24 -19.31 -1.77
N PHE A 100 8.14 -18.20 -1.04
CA PHE A 100 9.23 -17.26 -0.83
C PHE A 100 10.42 -17.92 -0.10
N VAL A 101 10.16 -18.56 1.04
CA VAL A 101 11.21 -19.24 1.83
C VAL A 101 11.92 -20.31 1.01
N ASN A 102 11.17 -21.12 0.25
CA ASN A 102 11.75 -22.14 -0.61
C ASN A 102 12.59 -21.51 -1.73
N ASN A 103 12.14 -20.41 -2.35
CA ASN A 103 12.94 -19.67 -3.32
C ASN A 103 14.27 -19.19 -2.74
N VAL A 104 14.24 -18.59 -1.54
CA VAL A 104 15.45 -18.10 -0.86
C VAL A 104 16.43 -19.24 -0.61
N LYS A 105 15.94 -20.40 -0.15
CA LYS A 105 16.79 -21.56 0.14
C LYS A 105 17.36 -22.21 -1.12
N GLU A 106 16.51 -22.49 -2.09
CA GLU A 106 16.81 -23.40 -3.20
C GLU A 106 17.25 -22.69 -4.48
N SER A 107 16.74 -21.49 -4.75
CA SER A 107 16.92 -20.81 -6.04
C SER A 107 17.83 -19.60 -5.99
N VAL A 108 18.04 -18.99 -4.81
CA VAL A 108 18.89 -17.81 -4.67
C VAL A 108 20.35 -18.24 -4.53
N SER A 109 21.13 -18.08 -5.59
CA SER A 109 22.57 -18.42 -5.60
C SER A 109 23.49 -17.29 -5.17
N TRP A 110 22.97 -16.07 -5.05
CA TRP A 110 23.78 -14.87 -4.79
C TRP A 110 23.90 -14.50 -3.30
N MET A 111 23.04 -15.05 -2.44
CA MET A 111 23.15 -14.94 -0.98
C MET A 111 23.99 -16.08 -0.40
N ASP A 112 24.80 -15.79 0.62
CA ASP A 112 25.41 -16.82 1.44
C ASP A 112 24.37 -17.52 2.35
N GLU A 113 24.71 -18.68 2.90
CA GLU A 113 23.78 -19.50 3.71
C GLU A 113 23.32 -18.79 4.99
N LYS A 114 24.20 -18.02 5.65
CA LYS A 114 23.84 -17.27 6.86
C LYS A 114 22.83 -16.17 6.53
N THR A 115 23.02 -15.46 5.42
CA THR A 115 22.06 -14.44 4.97
C THR A 115 20.72 -15.07 4.57
N LYS A 116 20.71 -16.25 3.92
CA LYS A 116 19.48 -17.00 3.62
C LYS A 116 18.72 -17.42 4.88
N GLU A 117 19.42 -17.86 5.92
CA GLU A 117 18.81 -18.22 7.21
C GLU A 117 18.12 -17.01 7.84
N VAL A 118 18.79 -15.86 7.91
CA VAL A 118 18.21 -14.62 8.48
C VAL A 118 17.04 -14.11 7.63
N ALA A 119 17.16 -14.16 6.30
CA ALA A 119 16.07 -13.79 5.39
C ALA A 119 14.84 -14.69 5.57
N THR A 120 15.06 -16.00 5.74
CA THR A 120 14.01 -16.98 6.03
C THR A 120 13.35 -16.69 7.38
N GLU A 121 14.15 -16.43 8.43
CA GLU A 121 13.63 -16.12 9.76
C GLU A 121 12.80 -14.83 9.75
N LYS A 122 13.27 -13.80 9.03
CA LYS A 122 12.53 -12.55 8.87
C LYS A 122 11.17 -12.78 8.21
N ALA A 123 11.10 -13.56 7.14
CA ALA A 123 9.83 -13.88 6.50
C ALA A 123 8.91 -14.75 7.37
N ALA A 124 9.48 -15.68 8.15
CA ALA A 124 8.72 -16.55 9.05
C ALA A 124 8.09 -15.79 10.23
N THR A 125 8.72 -14.71 10.68
CA THR A 125 8.29 -13.87 11.81
C THR A 125 7.53 -12.61 11.37
N MET A 126 7.27 -12.48 10.07
CA MET A 126 6.50 -11.38 9.49
C MET A 126 5.05 -11.48 9.96
N LEU A 127 4.56 -10.43 10.63
CA LEU A 127 3.19 -10.38 11.15
C LEU A 127 2.20 -10.17 10.00
N GLU A 128 1.10 -10.92 10.00
CA GLU A 128 0.00 -10.73 9.06
C GLU A 128 -1.21 -10.02 9.71
N LYS A 129 -1.79 -9.07 8.98
CA LYS A 129 -3.03 -8.38 9.34
C LYS A 129 -3.98 -8.39 8.16
N ILE A 130 -5.17 -8.94 8.35
CA ILE A 130 -6.14 -9.11 7.26
C ILE A 130 -7.51 -8.56 7.65
N GLY A 131 -8.06 -7.74 6.76
CA GLY A 131 -9.41 -7.21 6.85
C GLY A 131 -9.48 -6.04 7.81
N TYR A 132 -9.59 -6.35 9.09
CA TYR A 132 -9.89 -5.39 10.14
C TYR A 132 -9.39 -5.84 11.52
N PRO A 133 -9.13 -4.90 12.45
CA PRO A 133 -8.76 -5.22 13.83
C PRO A 133 -9.97 -5.78 14.60
N PRO A 134 -9.83 -6.86 15.39
CA PRO A 134 -10.97 -7.43 16.14
C PRO A 134 -11.71 -6.43 17.03
N TYR A 135 -11.00 -5.46 17.61
CA TYR A 135 -11.57 -4.47 18.53
C TYR A 135 -12.59 -3.52 17.87
N VAL A 136 -12.64 -3.41 16.54
CA VAL A 136 -13.64 -2.54 15.87
C VAL A 136 -15.07 -3.10 16.00
N LEU A 137 -15.19 -4.41 16.24
CA LEU A 137 -16.47 -5.06 16.52
C LEU A 137 -16.89 -4.91 17.98
N ASN A 138 -16.01 -4.41 18.86
CA ASN A 138 -16.33 -4.13 20.26
C ASN A 138 -16.73 -2.66 20.43
N ASN A 139 -17.99 -2.41 20.81
CA ASN A 139 -18.52 -1.06 21.01
C ASN A 139 -17.72 -0.23 22.02
N LYS A 140 -17.26 -0.86 23.12
CA LYS A 140 -16.52 -0.16 24.18
C LYS A 140 -15.17 0.32 23.67
N GLU A 141 -14.44 -0.54 22.97
CA GLU A 141 -13.11 -0.22 22.44
C GLU A 141 -13.19 0.77 21.28
N LEU A 142 -14.17 0.60 20.37
CA LEU A 142 -14.39 1.53 19.28
C LEU A 142 -14.77 2.93 19.80
N ASN A 143 -15.67 3.03 20.77
CA ASN A 143 -16.08 4.32 21.35
C ASN A 143 -14.92 5.01 22.08
N ALA A 144 -14.05 4.26 22.77
CA ALA A 144 -12.89 4.82 23.44
C ALA A 144 -11.92 5.53 22.47
N ASN A 145 -11.86 5.11 21.19
CA ASN A 145 -11.05 5.80 20.19
C ASN A 145 -11.59 7.20 19.85
N TYR A 146 -12.89 7.47 20.04
CA TYR A 146 -13.53 8.73 19.67
C TYR A 146 -14.10 9.51 20.86
N GLU A 147 -13.79 9.12 22.09
CA GLU A 147 -14.36 9.71 23.31
C GLU A 147 -14.15 11.23 23.41
N GLN A 148 -13.01 11.72 22.91
CA GLN A 148 -12.66 13.15 22.93
C GLN A 148 -13.10 13.91 21.68
N LEU A 149 -13.76 13.25 20.73
CA LEU A 149 -14.20 13.85 19.48
C LEU A 149 -15.69 14.19 19.58
N THR A 150 -16.01 15.48 19.50
CA THR A 150 -17.39 15.98 19.47
C THR A 150 -17.71 16.56 18.10
N ILE A 151 -18.81 16.11 17.51
CA ILE A 151 -19.26 16.48 16.17
C ILE A 151 -20.67 17.07 16.27
N SER A 152 -20.93 18.17 15.56
CA SER A 152 -22.24 18.82 15.45
C SER A 152 -22.78 18.73 14.03
N ALA A 153 -24.09 18.47 13.87
CA ALA A 153 -24.70 18.41 12.54
C ALA A 153 -24.65 19.76 11.80
N ASP A 154 -24.62 20.87 12.53
CA ASP A 154 -24.76 22.22 11.97
C ASP A 154 -23.41 22.93 11.74
N ASN A 155 -22.31 22.42 12.32
CA ASN A 155 -21.02 23.12 12.39
C ASN A 155 -19.90 22.35 11.66
N TYR A 156 -19.98 22.28 10.32
CA TYR A 156 -19.05 21.48 9.50
C TYR A 156 -17.58 21.92 9.62
N PHE A 157 -17.32 23.23 9.67
CA PHE A 157 -15.96 23.76 9.76
C PHE A 157 -15.33 23.43 11.13
N GLU A 158 -16.10 23.57 12.20
CA GLU A 158 -15.69 23.24 13.56
C GLU A 158 -15.43 21.74 13.71
N ASN A 159 -16.25 20.89 13.08
CA ASN A 159 -16.02 19.44 13.05
C ASN A 159 -14.66 19.09 12.43
N MET A 160 -14.29 19.75 11.33
CA MET A 160 -12.98 19.56 10.70
C MET A 160 -11.83 19.91 11.63
N LEU A 161 -11.94 21.05 12.34
CA LEU A 161 -10.94 21.45 13.32
C LEU A 161 -10.89 20.49 14.51
N ALA A 162 -12.04 19.97 14.95
CA ALA A 162 -12.13 18.98 16.01
C ALA A 162 -11.43 17.67 15.61
N CYS A 163 -11.63 17.19 14.38
CA CYS A 163 -10.92 16.03 13.85
C CYS A 163 -9.40 16.24 13.80
N PHE A 164 -8.93 17.37 13.26
CA PHE A 164 -7.49 17.67 13.23
C PHE A 164 -6.87 17.73 14.62
N ARG A 165 -7.58 18.34 15.58
CA ARG A 165 -7.14 18.39 16.98
C ARG A 165 -7.10 16.99 17.59
N HIS A 166 -8.11 16.16 17.31
CA HIS A 166 -8.18 14.79 17.81
C HIS A 166 -6.99 13.96 17.33
N THR A 167 -6.69 13.96 16.02
CA THR A 167 -5.52 13.27 15.46
C THR A 167 -4.21 13.77 16.06
N ALA A 168 -4.01 15.10 16.13
CA ALA A 168 -2.80 15.67 16.70
C ALA A 168 -2.58 15.26 18.17
N ILE A 169 -3.64 15.28 18.99
CA ILE A 169 -3.56 14.85 20.39
C ILE A 169 -3.30 13.35 20.49
N HIS A 170 -3.95 12.54 19.65
CA HIS A 170 -3.73 11.09 19.61
C HIS A 170 -2.26 10.77 19.31
N ASP A 171 -1.67 11.41 18.30
CA ASP A 171 -0.28 11.17 17.88
C ASP A 171 0.71 11.63 18.95
N LEU A 172 0.48 12.80 19.57
CA LEU A 172 1.31 13.31 20.66
C LEU A 172 1.30 12.38 21.89
N LYS A 173 0.16 11.73 22.19
CA LYS A 173 0.07 10.77 23.29
C LYS A 173 0.89 9.50 23.05
N GLN A 174 1.17 9.14 21.78
CA GLN A 174 1.97 7.95 21.48
C GLN A 174 3.45 8.12 21.83
N LEU A 175 3.96 9.36 21.93
CA LEU A 175 5.39 9.62 22.16
C LEU A 175 5.95 8.98 23.44
N SER A 176 5.13 8.89 24.48
CA SER A 176 5.52 8.32 25.78
C SER A 176 5.21 6.83 25.91
N LEU A 177 4.62 6.21 24.89
CA LEU A 177 4.21 4.81 24.91
C LEU A 177 5.24 3.95 24.20
N THR A 178 5.43 2.72 24.69
CA THR A 178 6.26 1.73 24.00
C THR A 178 5.58 1.30 22.71
N PRO A 179 6.28 1.31 21.56
CA PRO A 179 5.72 0.84 20.30
C PRO A 179 5.18 -0.58 20.40
N ASN A 180 3.96 -0.80 19.92
CA ASN A 180 3.34 -2.13 19.88
C ASN A 180 3.11 -2.56 18.43
N ARG A 181 3.91 -3.52 17.96
CA ARG A 181 3.85 -4.06 16.59
C ARG A 181 2.52 -4.75 16.27
N THR A 182 1.78 -5.23 17.26
CA THR A 182 0.48 -5.90 17.04
C THR A 182 -0.68 -4.93 16.91
N ARG A 183 -0.52 -3.66 17.33
CA ARG A 183 -1.57 -2.62 17.19
C ARG A 183 -1.77 -2.21 15.75
N TRP A 184 -3.02 -2.03 15.36
CA TRP A 184 -3.45 -1.61 14.03
C TRP A 184 -3.55 -0.08 13.98
N GLU A 185 -2.40 0.59 13.95
CA GLU A 185 -2.32 2.06 13.95
C GLU A 185 -2.38 2.65 12.52
N ASP A 186 -1.97 1.88 11.51
CA ASP A 186 -1.77 2.36 10.14
C ASP A 186 -2.80 1.78 9.14
N ILE A 187 -4.06 1.57 9.58
CA ILE A 187 -5.10 0.97 8.72
C ILE A 187 -6.24 1.91 8.35
N ASN A 188 -6.52 1.97 7.05
CA ASN A 188 -7.83 2.33 6.54
C ASN A 188 -8.55 1.05 6.09
N ILE A 189 -9.52 0.57 6.88
CA ILE A 189 -10.18 -0.73 6.69
C ILE A 189 -10.89 -0.82 5.33
N VAL A 190 -11.43 0.31 4.87
CA VAL A 190 -12.28 0.40 3.68
C VAL A 190 -11.48 0.71 2.42
N MET A 191 -10.26 1.24 2.56
CA MET A 191 -9.40 1.52 1.42
C MET A 191 -9.11 0.23 0.63
N VAL A 192 -8.95 0.32 -0.69
CA VAL A 192 -8.52 -0.81 -1.53
C VAL A 192 -7.00 -0.76 -1.61
N ASN A 193 -6.30 -1.31 -0.62
CA ASN A 193 -4.84 -1.29 -0.60
C ASN A 193 -4.24 -2.38 0.31
N ALA A 194 -2.95 -2.63 0.11
CA ALA A 194 -2.10 -3.41 1.00
C ALA A 194 -0.84 -2.60 1.35
N ALA A 195 -0.12 -3.03 2.38
CA ALA A 195 1.13 -2.38 2.77
C ALA A 195 2.05 -3.29 3.57
N TYR A 196 3.36 -3.09 3.38
CA TYR A 196 4.42 -3.58 4.25
C TYR A 196 4.96 -2.46 5.14
N SER A 197 5.09 -2.76 6.43
CA SER A 197 5.72 -1.88 7.41
C SER A 197 7.07 -2.47 7.86
N PRO A 198 8.22 -1.91 7.44
CA PRO A 198 9.54 -2.43 7.81
C PRO A 198 9.76 -2.40 9.32
N ASN A 199 9.37 -1.31 9.98
CA ASN A 199 9.52 -1.08 11.42
C ASN A 199 8.71 -2.07 12.28
N LYS A 200 7.69 -2.70 11.69
CA LYS A 200 6.82 -3.68 12.35
C LYS A 200 7.07 -5.10 11.84
N ASN A 201 7.88 -5.26 10.78
CA ASN A 201 7.99 -6.46 9.94
C ASN A 201 6.60 -7.08 9.73
N GLN A 202 5.72 -6.33 9.08
CA GLN A 202 4.29 -6.63 9.03
C GLN A 202 3.71 -6.35 7.65
N ILE A 203 2.87 -7.25 7.19
CA ILE A 203 2.03 -7.08 6.00
C ILE A 203 0.58 -6.87 6.42
N LEU A 204 -0.09 -5.94 5.76
CA LEU A 204 -1.47 -5.57 6.04
C LEU A 204 -2.28 -5.57 4.74
N PHE A 205 -3.44 -6.23 4.75
CA PHE A 205 -4.42 -6.22 3.68
C PHE A 205 -5.73 -5.70 4.25
N SER A 206 -6.25 -4.61 3.69
CA SER A 206 -7.52 -4.04 4.13
C SER A 206 -8.70 -4.92 3.75
N ALA A 207 -9.83 -4.76 4.45
CA ALA A 207 -11.08 -5.42 4.08
C ALA A 207 -11.54 -4.97 2.68
N GLY A 208 -11.33 -3.70 2.35
CA GLY A 208 -11.61 -3.14 1.02
C GLY A 208 -10.82 -3.78 -0.12
N MET A 209 -9.69 -4.45 0.13
CA MET A 209 -8.93 -5.11 -0.95
C MET A 209 -9.41 -6.52 -1.28
N LEU A 210 -10.07 -7.21 -0.33
CA LEU A 210 -10.52 -8.59 -0.50
C LEU A 210 -11.85 -8.68 -1.27
N GLN A 211 -11.85 -8.16 -2.48
CA GLN A 211 -12.97 -8.14 -3.41
C GLN A 211 -12.51 -8.21 -4.88
N PRO A 212 -13.40 -8.47 -5.84
CA PRO A 212 -13.06 -8.43 -7.26
C PRO A 212 -12.46 -7.07 -7.68
N PRO A 213 -11.48 -7.05 -8.60
CA PRO A 213 -10.91 -8.20 -9.32
C PRO A 213 -9.81 -8.94 -8.56
N PHE A 214 -9.36 -8.47 -7.39
CA PHE A 214 -8.24 -9.06 -6.64
C PHE A 214 -8.59 -10.43 -6.08
N TYR A 215 -9.78 -10.57 -5.49
CA TYR A 215 -10.19 -11.78 -4.81
C TYR A 215 -11.70 -12.04 -4.97
N SER A 216 -12.05 -13.31 -5.14
CA SER A 216 -13.41 -13.78 -4.89
C SER A 216 -13.36 -15.23 -4.45
N LYS A 217 -14.20 -15.62 -3.49
CA LYS A 217 -14.36 -17.04 -3.14
C LYS A 217 -14.93 -17.89 -4.28
N TYR A 218 -15.54 -17.24 -5.27
CA TYR A 218 -16.09 -17.90 -6.46
C TYR A 218 -15.12 -17.95 -7.64
N TYR A 219 -13.93 -17.34 -7.52
CA TYR A 219 -12.91 -17.41 -8.56
C TYR A 219 -12.14 -18.73 -8.51
N PRO A 220 -11.73 -19.27 -9.67
CA PRO A 220 -10.70 -20.30 -9.72
C PRO A 220 -9.45 -19.84 -8.96
N ARG A 221 -8.72 -20.79 -8.36
CA ARG A 221 -7.49 -20.49 -7.62
C ARG A 221 -6.44 -19.81 -8.48
N SER A 222 -6.35 -20.15 -9.77
CA SER A 222 -5.49 -19.41 -10.70
C SER A 222 -5.74 -17.89 -10.71
N MET A 223 -7.01 -17.46 -10.69
CA MET A 223 -7.36 -16.04 -10.66
C MET A 223 -7.05 -15.41 -9.31
N ASN A 224 -7.38 -16.07 -8.20
CA ASN A 224 -7.07 -15.56 -6.85
C ASN A 224 -5.55 -15.47 -6.63
N PHE A 225 -4.76 -16.47 -7.03
CA PHE A 225 -3.30 -16.43 -6.93
C PHE A 225 -2.70 -15.37 -7.86
N GLY A 226 -3.22 -15.20 -9.08
CA GLY A 226 -2.77 -14.12 -9.98
C GLY A 226 -3.21 -12.73 -9.52
N GLY A 227 -4.31 -12.68 -8.75
CA GLY A 227 -4.89 -11.48 -8.19
C GLY A 227 -4.27 -11.13 -6.83
N ILE A 228 -5.03 -11.35 -5.75
CA ILE A 228 -4.58 -11.10 -4.38
C ILE A 228 -3.31 -11.85 -4.01
N GLY A 229 -3.04 -13.01 -4.63
CA GLY A 229 -1.80 -13.75 -4.39
C GLY A 229 -0.55 -13.01 -4.86
N MET A 230 -0.61 -12.33 -6.02
CA MET A 230 0.48 -11.47 -6.48
C MET A 230 0.72 -10.36 -5.45
N VAL A 231 -0.34 -9.70 -5.00
CA VAL A 231 -0.25 -8.59 -4.02
C VAL A 231 0.35 -9.09 -2.71
N ILE A 232 -0.06 -10.27 -2.24
CA ILE A 232 0.52 -10.88 -1.05
C ILE A 232 2.03 -11.10 -1.22
N GLY A 233 2.45 -11.65 -2.36
CA GLY A 233 3.87 -11.83 -2.65
C GLY A 233 4.63 -10.50 -2.77
N HIS A 234 3.98 -9.46 -3.30
CA HIS A 234 4.52 -8.11 -3.41
C HIS A 234 4.83 -7.55 -2.02
N GLU A 235 3.88 -7.59 -1.09
CA GLU A 235 4.09 -7.11 0.29
C GLU A 235 5.12 -7.94 1.07
N ILE A 236 5.19 -9.25 0.85
CA ILE A 236 6.24 -10.10 1.45
C ILE A 236 7.63 -9.70 0.89
N THR A 237 7.70 -9.37 -0.40
CA THR A 237 8.96 -9.01 -1.07
C THR A 237 9.48 -7.66 -0.59
N HIS A 238 8.63 -6.70 -0.25
CA HIS A 238 9.05 -5.46 0.40
C HIS A 238 9.87 -5.71 1.68
N GLY A 239 9.71 -6.87 2.34
CA GLY A 239 10.57 -7.28 3.44
C GLY A 239 12.06 -7.37 3.08
N LEU A 240 12.42 -7.55 1.80
CA LEU A 240 13.79 -7.68 1.31
C LEU A 240 14.12 -6.77 0.11
N ASP A 241 13.30 -5.75 -0.16
CA ASP A 241 13.61 -4.77 -1.19
C ASP A 241 14.77 -3.83 -0.77
N ASP A 242 15.00 -2.74 -1.50
CA ASP A 242 16.09 -1.82 -1.22
C ASP A 242 16.00 -1.12 0.16
N GLN A 243 14.79 -0.97 0.71
CA GLN A 243 14.53 -0.37 2.02
C GLN A 243 14.33 -1.42 3.10
N GLY A 244 13.43 -2.37 2.89
CA GLY A 244 13.06 -3.39 3.87
C GLY A 244 14.24 -4.27 4.26
N ARG A 245 15.18 -4.55 3.35
CA ARG A 245 16.41 -5.30 3.70
C ARG A 245 17.23 -4.64 4.82
N LEU A 246 17.08 -3.34 5.06
CA LEU A 246 17.82 -2.63 6.11
C LEU A 246 17.27 -2.89 7.52
N TYR A 247 16.13 -3.58 7.61
CA TYR A 247 15.43 -3.86 8.86
C TYR A 247 15.53 -5.34 9.22
N ASP A 248 15.79 -5.65 10.49
CA ASP A 248 15.79 -7.02 10.99
C ASP A 248 14.36 -7.58 11.16
N LYS A 249 14.25 -8.83 11.62
CA LYS A 249 12.97 -9.50 11.91
C LYS A 249 12.08 -8.81 12.95
N ASN A 250 12.69 -7.96 13.79
CA ASN A 250 12.02 -7.20 14.83
C ASN A 250 11.61 -5.80 14.36
N GLY A 251 12.01 -5.40 13.15
CA GLY A 251 11.77 -4.07 12.61
C GLY A 251 12.76 -3.02 13.07
N ASN A 252 13.94 -3.42 13.55
CA ASN A 252 15.01 -2.48 13.86
C ASN A 252 15.88 -2.23 12.63
N LEU A 253 16.24 -0.97 12.38
CA LEU A 253 17.23 -0.61 11.37
C LEU A 253 18.60 -1.17 11.79
N ARG A 254 19.06 -2.20 11.09
CA ARG A 254 20.31 -2.91 11.39
C ARG A 254 20.86 -3.53 10.12
N GLU A 255 22.15 -3.38 9.87
CA GLU A 255 22.81 -4.11 8.80
C GLU A 255 23.01 -5.58 9.24
N TRP A 256 22.32 -6.50 8.57
CA TRP A 256 22.37 -7.95 8.83
C TRP A 256 22.82 -8.76 7.61
N TRP A 257 23.12 -8.09 6.49
CA TRP A 257 23.81 -8.68 5.34
C TRP A 257 25.30 -8.40 5.47
N ASP A 258 26.11 -9.33 4.98
CA ASP A 258 27.51 -9.04 4.76
C ASP A 258 27.71 -8.11 3.53
N GLU A 259 28.94 -7.61 3.38
CA GLU A 259 29.29 -6.68 2.30
C GLU A 259 29.10 -7.34 0.93
N THR A 260 29.54 -8.60 0.77
CA THR A 260 29.44 -9.37 -0.48
C THR A 260 27.99 -9.54 -0.92
N THR A 261 27.08 -9.92 -0.03
CA THR A 261 25.65 -10.08 -0.34
C THR A 261 25.00 -8.74 -0.64
N SER A 262 25.41 -7.68 0.07
CA SER A 262 24.94 -6.32 -0.22
C SER A 262 25.37 -5.81 -1.59
N GLU A 263 26.60 -6.11 -2.03
CA GLU A 263 27.07 -5.77 -3.38
C GLU A 263 26.32 -6.57 -4.46
N ARG A 264 26.17 -7.88 -4.26
CA ARG A 264 25.44 -8.75 -5.19
C ARG A 264 23.98 -8.35 -5.32
N PHE A 265 23.33 -7.93 -4.22
CA PHE A 265 21.99 -7.37 -4.30
C PHE A 265 21.97 -6.10 -5.14
N LYS A 266 22.88 -5.15 -4.92
CA LYS A 266 22.97 -3.92 -5.73
C LYS A 266 23.16 -4.25 -7.21
N GLU A 267 23.97 -5.26 -7.53
CA GLU A 267 24.16 -5.73 -8.90
C GLU A 267 22.86 -6.28 -9.52
N LYS A 268 22.14 -7.14 -8.80
CA LYS A 268 20.84 -7.67 -9.26
C LYS A 268 19.80 -6.56 -9.39
N ALA A 269 19.77 -5.64 -8.43
CA ALA A 269 18.84 -4.54 -8.37
C ALA A 269 19.11 -3.51 -9.49
N ARG A 270 20.36 -3.41 -9.97
CA ARG A 270 20.72 -2.62 -11.17
C ARG A 270 20.02 -3.10 -12.43
N CYS A 271 19.79 -4.41 -12.58
CA CYS A 271 19.04 -4.95 -13.73
C CYS A 271 17.64 -4.32 -13.82
N PHE A 272 16.93 -4.20 -12.69
CA PHE A 272 15.62 -3.54 -12.66
C PHE A 272 15.71 -2.04 -12.98
N ILE A 273 16.71 -1.34 -12.43
CA ILE A 273 16.94 0.09 -12.74
C ILE A 273 17.12 0.29 -14.25
N GLU A 274 17.96 -0.54 -14.88
CA GLU A 274 18.27 -0.44 -16.30
C GLU A 274 17.08 -0.84 -17.18
N GLN A 275 16.39 -1.93 -16.84
CA GLN A 275 15.20 -2.38 -17.57
C GLN A 275 14.10 -1.32 -17.55
N TYR A 276 13.68 -0.90 -16.35
CA TYR A 276 12.56 0.03 -16.20
C TYR A 276 12.95 1.44 -16.64
N GLY A 277 14.21 1.84 -16.44
CA GLY A 277 14.76 3.10 -16.95
C GLY A 277 14.78 3.23 -18.48
N ASN A 278 14.68 2.12 -19.20
CA ASN A 278 14.59 2.11 -20.66
C ASN A 278 13.16 2.23 -21.20
N TYR A 279 12.14 2.07 -20.36
CA TYR A 279 10.75 2.28 -20.77
C TYR A 279 10.45 3.75 -20.99
N THR A 280 9.81 4.05 -22.13
CA THR A 280 9.33 5.39 -22.48
C THR A 280 7.82 5.37 -22.49
N VAL A 281 7.20 6.21 -21.66
CA VAL A 281 5.74 6.37 -21.63
C VAL A 281 5.33 7.24 -22.81
N GLU A 282 4.86 6.59 -23.87
CA GLU A 282 4.55 7.19 -25.19
C GLU A 282 3.67 8.44 -25.10
N ASP A 283 2.61 8.41 -24.28
CA ASP A 283 1.63 9.50 -24.15
C ASP A 283 2.24 10.84 -23.69
N VAL A 284 3.38 10.81 -23.02
CA VAL A 284 4.07 12.00 -22.49
C VAL A 284 5.53 12.09 -22.91
N ASN A 285 6.00 11.12 -23.71
CA ASN A 285 7.40 10.99 -24.17
C ASN A 285 8.43 11.17 -23.04
N MET A 286 8.19 10.53 -21.88
CA MET A 286 9.08 10.56 -20.73
C MET A 286 9.56 9.15 -20.38
N LYS A 287 10.83 9.04 -19.98
CA LYS A 287 11.37 7.79 -19.45
C LYS A 287 10.96 7.60 -17.99
N ILE A 288 10.71 6.34 -17.62
CA ILE A 288 10.50 5.95 -16.22
C ILE A 288 11.82 6.11 -15.47
N ASN A 289 11.75 6.58 -14.22
CA ASN A 289 12.92 6.65 -13.36
C ASN A 289 13.11 5.29 -12.65
N GLY A 290 13.84 4.37 -13.29
CA GLY A 290 14.06 3.02 -12.75
C GLY A 290 14.75 2.98 -11.39
N LYS A 291 15.45 4.05 -10.98
CA LYS A 291 16.02 4.18 -9.63
C LYS A 291 14.95 4.57 -8.60
N LEU A 292 14.05 5.49 -8.96
CA LEU A 292 12.93 5.86 -8.10
C LEU A 292 11.97 4.68 -7.90
N THR A 293 11.73 3.89 -8.95
CA THR A 293 10.74 2.81 -8.91
C THR A 293 11.29 1.44 -8.52
N GLN A 294 12.56 1.38 -8.12
CA GLN A 294 13.31 0.15 -7.91
C GLN A 294 12.65 -0.81 -6.91
N GLY A 295 12.25 -0.33 -5.73
CA GLY A 295 11.65 -1.15 -4.68
C GLY A 295 10.35 -1.81 -5.13
N GLU A 296 9.47 -1.02 -5.73
CA GLU A 296 8.19 -1.49 -6.28
C GLU A 296 8.38 -2.50 -7.43
N ASN A 297 9.34 -2.25 -8.33
CA ASN A 297 9.63 -3.18 -9.42
C ASN A 297 10.17 -4.52 -8.88
N ILE A 298 11.01 -4.49 -7.84
CA ILE A 298 11.50 -5.70 -7.17
C ILE A 298 10.31 -6.44 -6.54
N ALA A 299 9.41 -5.71 -5.87
CA ALA A 299 8.23 -6.27 -5.23
C ALA A 299 7.25 -6.89 -6.23
N ASP A 300 6.97 -6.24 -7.36
CA ASP A 300 6.11 -6.77 -8.43
C ASP A 300 6.67 -8.08 -9.00
N ASN A 301 7.95 -8.08 -9.36
CA ASN A 301 8.59 -9.25 -9.96
C ASN A 301 8.72 -10.41 -8.96
N GLY A 302 9.10 -10.10 -7.72
CA GLY A 302 9.18 -11.07 -6.64
C GLY A 302 7.81 -11.66 -6.32
N GLY A 303 6.80 -10.80 -6.18
CA GLY A 303 5.45 -11.18 -5.82
C GLY A 303 4.77 -12.06 -6.85
N LEU A 304 4.84 -11.68 -8.13
CA LEU A 304 4.29 -12.48 -9.22
C LEU A 304 4.94 -13.87 -9.30
N LYS A 305 6.28 -13.93 -9.16
CA LYS A 305 7.03 -15.20 -9.14
C LYS A 305 6.58 -16.10 -7.98
N GLN A 306 6.48 -15.55 -6.77
CA GLN A 306 6.11 -16.30 -5.58
C GLN A 306 4.66 -16.80 -5.66
N ALA A 307 3.75 -15.94 -6.12
CA ALA A 307 2.34 -16.28 -6.29
C ALA A 307 2.15 -17.40 -7.32
N PHE A 308 2.87 -17.34 -8.45
CA PHE A 308 2.80 -18.39 -9.46
C PHE A 308 3.34 -19.72 -8.93
N GLN A 309 4.47 -19.71 -8.22
CA GLN A 309 5.00 -20.92 -7.60
C GLN A 309 4.05 -21.49 -6.53
N ALA A 310 3.46 -20.64 -5.70
CA ALA A 310 2.47 -21.05 -4.70
C ALA A 310 1.24 -21.71 -5.37
N TYR A 311 0.78 -21.15 -6.49
CA TYR A 311 -0.30 -21.73 -7.29
C TYR A 311 0.10 -23.09 -7.88
N ARG A 312 1.29 -23.22 -8.49
CA ARG A 312 1.76 -24.50 -9.02
C ARG A 312 1.93 -25.56 -7.94
N ASN A 313 2.40 -25.18 -6.75
CA ASN A 313 2.46 -26.06 -5.58
C ASN A 313 1.07 -26.52 -5.13
N TRP A 314 0.08 -25.62 -5.14
CA TRP A 314 -1.31 -25.96 -4.82
C TRP A 314 -1.89 -26.98 -5.82
N VAL A 315 -1.70 -26.75 -7.13
CA VAL A 315 -2.11 -27.70 -8.18
C VAL A 315 -1.41 -29.05 -8.00
N SER A 316 -0.10 -29.05 -7.76
CA SER A 316 0.67 -30.28 -7.55
C SER A 316 0.18 -31.10 -6.36
N LYS A 317 -0.17 -30.44 -5.24
CA LYS A 317 -0.71 -31.10 -4.05
C LYS A 317 -2.09 -31.71 -4.30
N ARG A 318 -2.90 -31.06 -5.15
CA ARG A 318 -4.22 -31.55 -5.56
C ARG A 318 -4.14 -32.68 -6.59
N GLY A 319 -3.07 -32.74 -7.38
CA GLY A 319 -2.85 -33.75 -8.43
C GLY A 319 -3.56 -33.45 -9.75
N GLN A 320 -4.37 -32.39 -9.83
CA GLN A 320 -5.08 -31.99 -11.04
C GLN A 320 -5.35 -30.48 -11.06
N GLU A 321 -5.52 -29.95 -12.28
CA GLU A 321 -6.01 -28.59 -12.52
C GLU A 321 -7.49 -28.43 -12.20
N GLU A 322 -7.91 -27.19 -12.05
CA GLU A 322 -9.33 -26.82 -12.05
C GLU A 322 -9.93 -26.93 -13.47
N GLU A 323 -11.26 -26.93 -13.54
CA GLU A 323 -11.96 -26.94 -14.82
C GLU A 323 -11.82 -25.60 -15.54
N ARG A 324 -11.55 -25.66 -16.85
CA ARG A 324 -11.38 -24.46 -17.68
C ARG A 324 -12.62 -23.57 -17.63
N LEU A 325 -12.39 -22.27 -17.64
CA LEU A 325 -13.46 -21.29 -17.70
C LEU A 325 -14.24 -21.40 -19.01
N PRO A 326 -15.59 -21.42 -18.96
CA PRO A 326 -16.41 -21.44 -20.17
C PRO A 326 -16.20 -20.17 -20.98
N GLY A 327 -16.15 -20.30 -22.32
CA GLY A 327 -15.97 -19.17 -23.24
C GLY A 327 -14.53 -18.64 -23.36
N LEU A 328 -13.57 -19.19 -22.60
CA LEU A 328 -12.15 -18.85 -22.70
C LEU A 328 -11.32 -20.09 -23.04
N ASN A 329 -10.73 -20.12 -24.24
CA ASN A 329 -9.80 -21.19 -24.63
C ASN A 329 -8.39 -20.93 -24.06
N MET A 330 -8.30 -20.85 -22.74
CA MET A 330 -7.05 -20.60 -22.01
C MET A 330 -6.87 -21.65 -20.91
N SER A 331 -5.62 -22.05 -20.70
CA SER A 331 -5.22 -22.84 -19.52
C SER A 331 -5.25 -21.97 -18.27
N HIS A 332 -5.33 -22.58 -17.09
CA HIS A 332 -5.30 -21.81 -15.85
C HIS A 332 -3.96 -21.11 -15.57
N ASN A 333 -2.84 -21.60 -16.12
CA ASN A 333 -1.59 -20.84 -16.14
C ASN A 333 -1.72 -19.53 -16.92
N GLN A 334 -2.41 -19.52 -18.06
CA GLN A 334 -2.68 -18.29 -18.80
C GLN A 334 -3.68 -17.40 -18.05
N ILE A 335 -4.72 -17.98 -17.44
CA ILE A 335 -5.68 -17.23 -16.63
C ILE A 335 -5.01 -16.57 -15.42
N PHE A 336 -4.02 -17.19 -14.80
CA PHE A 336 -3.22 -16.58 -13.73
C PHE A 336 -2.60 -15.25 -14.18
N PHE A 337 -1.87 -15.26 -15.30
CA PHE A 337 -1.21 -14.05 -15.82
C PHE A 337 -2.21 -13.03 -16.36
N LEU A 338 -3.33 -13.49 -16.93
CA LEU A 338 -4.42 -12.61 -17.35
C LEU A 338 -5.06 -11.90 -16.15
N SER A 339 -5.31 -12.63 -15.06
CA SER A 339 -5.86 -12.07 -13.81
C SER A 339 -4.94 -10.99 -13.24
N PHE A 340 -3.62 -11.27 -13.18
CA PHE A 340 -2.60 -10.31 -12.79
C PHE A 340 -2.67 -9.03 -13.63
N ALA A 341 -2.61 -9.16 -14.96
CA ALA A 341 -2.64 -8.01 -15.87
C ALA A 341 -3.97 -7.24 -15.80
N HIS A 342 -5.09 -7.93 -15.55
CA HIS A 342 -6.41 -7.30 -15.48
C HIS A 342 -6.54 -6.35 -14.29
N MET A 343 -5.93 -6.66 -13.15
CA MET A 343 -5.91 -5.74 -12.00
C MET A 343 -5.21 -4.42 -12.28
N LEU A 344 -4.26 -4.41 -13.23
CA LEU A 344 -3.49 -3.24 -13.64
C LEU A 344 -4.13 -2.49 -14.81
N CYS A 345 -5.32 -2.90 -15.26
CA CYS A 345 -6.03 -2.18 -16.31
C CYS A 345 -6.45 -0.78 -15.81
N GLY A 346 -5.89 0.25 -16.43
CA GLY A 346 -6.23 1.64 -16.13
C GLY A 346 -5.60 2.59 -17.13
N HIS A 347 -6.08 3.84 -17.12
CA HIS A 347 -5.51 4.92 -17.92
C HIS A 347 -5.51 6.21 -17.09
N GLN A 348 -4.54 7.08 -17.36
CA GLN A 348 -4.34 8.33 -16.63
C GLN A 348 -4.24 9.50 -17.61
N ARG A 349 -4.56 10.69 -17.12
CA ARG A 349 -4.42 11.92 -17.92
C ARG A 349 -2.92 12.22 -18.10
N PRO A 350 -2.49 12.76 -19.25
CA PRO A 350 -1.07 13.08 -19.49
C PRO A 350 -0.40 13.92 -18.38
N LYS A 351 -1.11 14.92 -17.83
CA LYS A 351 -0.60 15.72 -16.70
C LYS A 351 -0.36 14.87 -15.44
N SER A 352 -1.30 14.01 -15.08
CA SER A 352 -1.17 13.07 -13.96
C SER A 352 -0.05 12.06 -14.20
N THR A 353 0.12 11.59 -15.44
CA THR A 353 1.20 10.69 -15.82
C THR A 353 2.57 11.36 -15.66
N VAL A 354 2.72 12.64 -16.06
CA VAL A 354 3.95 13.40 -15.82
C VAL A 354 4.26 13.54 -14.34
N ASP A 355 3.24 13.84 -13.51
CA ASP A 355 3.40 13.95 -12.06
C ASP A 355 3.79 12.61 -11.43
N GLN A 356 3.14 11.51 -11.84
CA GLN A 356 3.45 10.16 -11.38
C GLN A 356 4.90 9.77 -11.69
N ILE A 357 5.34 9.93 -12.94
CA ILE A 357 6.72 9.58 -13.35
C ILE A 357 7.78 10.32 -12.51
N ARG A 358 7.44 11.51 -12.00
CA ARG A 358 8.37 12.34 -11.22
C ARG A 358 8.35 12.06 -9.72
N THR A 359 7.25 11.55 -9.18
CA THR A 359 6.98 11.58 -7.73
C THR A 359 6.58 10.25 -7.12
N ASP A 360 5.95 9.36 -7.88
CA ASP A 360 5.49 8.06 -7.42
C ASP A 360 6.63 7.04 -7.47
N THR A 361 6.70 6.17 -6.46
CA THR A 361 7.62 5.04 -6.44
C THR A 361 7.13 3.89 -7.31
N HIS A 362 5.86 3.87 -7.70
CA HIS A 362 5.35 2.86 -8.60
C HIS A 362 5.59 3.22 -10.06
N THR A 363 6.01 2.23 -10.84
CA THR A 363 5.99 2.29 -12.29
C THR A 363 4.54 2.43 -12.78
N THR A 364 4.31 3.21 -13.85
CA THR A 364 2.98 3.37 -14.46
C THR A 364 2.40 2.01 -14.88
N LEU A 365 1.08 1.82 -14.68
CA LEU A 365 0.38 0.53 -14.73
C LEU A 365 0.76 -0.41 -15.89
N LYS A 366 0.82 0.10 -17.13
CA LYS A 366 1.15 -0.70 -18.34
C LYS A 366 2.52 -1.40 -18.25
N TYR A 367 3.46 -0.84 -17.51
CA TYR A 367 4.86 -1.29 -17.45
C TYR A 367 5.21 -2.03 -16.15
N ARG A 368 4.25 -2.20 -15.24
CA ARG A 368 4.44 -2.98 -14.01
C ARG A 368 4.56 -4.46 -14.30
#